data_AF-A0A962Z5W7-F1
#
_entry.id   AF-A0A962Z5W7-F1
#
_cell.length_a   1.000
_cell.length_b   1.000
_cell.length_c   1.000
_cell.angle_alpha   90.00
_cell.angle_beta   90.00
_cell.angle_gamma   90.00
#
_symmetry.space_group_name_H-M   'P 1'
#
loop_
_entity.id
_entity.type
_entity.pdbx_description
1 polymer ?
#
loop_
_entity_poly.entity_id
_entity_poly.type
_entity_poly.pdbx_seq_one_letter_code
_entity_poly.pdbx_strand_id
1 'polypeptide(L)'
;ETRMIHNTRRKTQPWKSGLPVDFVPAENNPYSPLAWIMFARRKLFGPYGLLGTYKSHPDRNQENLFFGLLKECVENGTITEDLLKDAMQNNFVRHDAFEVLERVPDLPKAA
;
A
#
# COMPACT_ATOMS: atom_id res chain seq x y z
N GLU A 1 -5.74 12.26 -21.19
CA GLU A 1 -4.62 12.80 -20.39
C GLU A 1 -3.88 11.66 -19.71
N THR A 2 -2.55 11.63 -19.75
CA THR A 2 -1.76 10.62 -19.02
C THR A 2 -1.40 11.15 -17.63
N ARG A 3 -1.70 10.40 -16.57
CA ARG A 3 -1.37 10.75 -15.18
C ARG A 3 -0.42 9.69 -14.59
N MET A 4 0.49 10.11 -13.73
CA MET A 4 1.43 9.22 -13.03
C MET A 4 1.06 9.11 -11.55
N ILE A 5 1.07 7.89 -11.01
CA ILE A 5 0.96 7.67 -9.58
C ILE A 5 2.31 7.97 -8.89
N HIS A 6 2.29 8.90 -7.94
CA HIS A 6 3.48 9.25 -7.18
C HIS A 6 3.57 8.40 -5.92
N ASN A 7 4.53 7.47 -5.90
CA ASN A 7 4.82 6.62 -4.76
C ASN A 7 5.93 7.22 -3.90
N THR A 8 5.62 8.22 -3.05
CA THR A 8 6.64 8.99 -2.30
C THR A 8 7.56 8.11 -1.46
N ARG A 9 7.00 7.16 -0.71
CA ARG A 9 7.75 6.25 0.16
C ARG A 9 7.11 4.87 0.15
N ARG A 10 7.94 3.82 0.31
CA ARG A 10 7.44 2.44 0.44
C ARG A 10 6.43 2.28 1.58
N LYS A 11 6.55 3.07 2.66
CA LYS A 11 5.62 2.99 3.81
C LYS A 11 4.21 3.52 3.52
N THR A 12 4.03 4.28 2.44
CA THR A 12 2.79 5.02 2.15
C THR A 12 2.13 4.60 0.84
N GLN A 13 2.34 3.36 0.38
CA GLN A 13 1.70 2.86 -0.84
C GLN A 13 0.17 2.84 -0.65
N PRO A 14 -0.62 3.49 -1.52
CA PRO A 14 -2.06 3.63 -1.31
C PRO A 14 -2.80 2.31 -1.06
N TRP A 15 -2.46 1.28 -1.83
CA TRP A 15 -3.10 -0.03 -1.79
C TRP A 15 -2.71 -0.89 -0.60
N LYS A 16 -1.64 -0.57 0.13
CA LYS A 16 -1.19 -1.35 1.31
C LYS A 16 -1.54 -0.72 2.65
N SER A 17 -2.18 0.46 2.66
CA SER A 17 -2.53 1.18 3.89
C SER A 17 -3.17 0.26 4.94
N GLY A 18 -2.64 0.28 6.17
CA GLY A 18 -3.13 -0.55 7.27
C GLY A 18 -2.60 -1.98 7.32
N LEU A 19 -2.02 -2.52 6.23
CA LEU A 19 -1.43 -3.86 6.23
C LEU A 19 -0.13 -3.92 7.05
N PRO A 20 0.28 -5.10 7.55
CA PRO A 20 1.60 -5.30 8.14
C PRO A 20 2.71 -4.97 7.15
N VAL A 21 3.80 -4.35 7.63
CA VAL A 21 4.96 -4.03 6.80
C VAL A 21 5.66 -5.29 6.30
N ASP A 22 5.81 -5.41 4.97
CA ASP A 22 6.42 -6.57 4.30
C ASP A 22 7.90 -6.40 3.92
N PHE A 23 8.52 -5.32 4.40
CA PHE A 23 9.86 -4.94 3.98
C PHE A 23 10.82 -4.75 5.13
N VAL A 24 12.08 -5.08 4.87
CA VAL A 24 13.16 -4.86 5.82
C VAL A 24 13.62 -3.41 5.69
N PRO A 25 13.53 -2.59 6.75
CA PRO A 25 14.08 -1.24 6.72
C PRO A 25 15.59 -1.26 6.49
N ALA A 26 16.09 -0.24 5.81
CA ALA A 26 17.53 -0.05 5.62
C ALA A 26 18.23 0.23 6.97
N GLU A 27 19.34 -0.46 7.22
CA GLU A 27 20.20 -0.30 8.41
C GLU A 27 21.58 0.25 8.01
N ASN A 28 21.59 1.23 7.10
CA ASN A 28 22.80 1.58 6.34
C ASN A 28 23.78 2.51 7.09
N ASN A 29 23.43 2.97 8.31
CA ASN A 29 24.27 3.89 9.08
C ASN A 29 24.69 3.24 10.41
N PRO A 30 25.92 2.69 10.51
CA PRO A 30 26.40 2.01 11.72
C PRO A 30 26.63 2.96 12.90
N TYR A 31 26.62 4.28 12.69
CA TYR A 31 26.82 5.29 13.72
C TYR A 31 25.50 5.87 14.26
N SER A 32 24.35 5.41 13.76
CA SER A 32 23.05 5.87 14.24
C SER A 32 22.55 4.99 15.38
N PRO A 33 22.21 5.55 16.55
CA PRO A 33 21.55 4.80 17.63
C PRO A 33 20.28 4.08 17.15
N LEU A 34 19.56 4.67 16.18
CA LEU A 34 18.37 4.06 15.58
C LEU A 34 18.70 2.77 14.81
N ALA A 35 19.86 2.71 14.15
CA ALA A 35 20.28 1.51 13.42
C ALA A 35 20.58 0.35 14.38
N TRP A 36 21.21 0.62 15.53
CA TRP A 36 21.44 -0.39 16.57
C TRP A 36 20.13 -0.89 17.18
N ILE A 37 19.16 -0.01 17.42
CA ILE A 37 17.83 -0.39 17.89
C ILE A 37 17.13 -1.28 16.85
N MET A 38 17.18 -0.91 15.56
CA MET A 38 16.57 -1.70 14.48
C MET A 38 17.25 -3.07 14.31
N PHE A 39 18.57 -3.12 14.44
CA PHE A 39 19.34 -4.36 14.43
C PHE A 39 18.94 -5.27 15.59
N ALA A 40 18.87 -4.75 16.81
CA ALA A 40 18.45 -5.50 17.99
C ALA A 40 17.01 -6.02 17.85
N ARG A 41 16.07 -5.16 17.42
CA ARG A 41 14.69 -5.54 17.09
C ARG A 41 14.68 -6.71 16.10
N ARG A 42 15.44 -6.64 15.00
CA ARG A 42 15.52 -7.70 14.00
C ARG A 42 16.03 -9.02 14.60
N LYS A 43 17.04 -8.96 15.47
CA LYS A 43 17.65 -10.16 16.08
C LYS A 43 16.70 -10.84 17.08
N LEU A 44 15.91 -10.07 17.82
CA LEU A 44 14.99 -10.57 18.85
C LEU A 44 13.62 -10.99 18.29
N PHE A 45 13.06 -10.22 17.36
CA PHE A 45 11.68 -10.39 16.87
C PHE A 45 11.59 -10.82 15.40
N GLY A 46 12.74 -11.08 14.76
CA GLY A 46 12.81 -11.43 13.34
C GLY A 46 12.71 -10.22 12.39
N PRO A 47 12.82 -10.45 11.07
CA PRO A 47 12.88 -9.38 10.06
C PRO A 47 11.69 -8.42 10.14
N TYR A 48 10.47 -8.95 10.32
CA TYR A 48 9.22 -8.17 10.27
C TYR A 48 8.59 -7.85 11.63
N GLY A 49 9.11 -8.41 12.73
CA GLY A 49 8.53 -8.24 14.06
C GLY A 49 8.58 -6.79 14.55
N LEU A 50 7.47 -6.26 15.08
CA LEU A 50 7.37 -4.89 15.59
C LEU A 50 7.65 -3.77 14.55
N LEU A 51 7.52 -4.02 13.25
CA LEU A 51 7.61 -2.96 12.22
C LEU A 51 6.34 -2.11 12.10
N GLY A 52 5.22 -2.59 12.65
CA GLY A 52 3.91 -1.97 12.55
C GLY A 52 3.30 -2.13 11.15
N THR A 53 2.50 -1.15 10.75
CA THR A 53 1.70 -1.19 9.51
C THR A 53 2.08 -0.08 8.54
N TYR A 54 1.72 -0.28 7.27
CA TYR A 54 1.74 0.76 6.24
C TYR A 54 0.85 1.93 6.67
N LYS A 55 1.30 3.13 6.32
CA LYS A 55 0.59 4.38 6.59
C LYS A 55 -0.19 4.79 5.35
N SER A 56 -1.27 5.54 5.56
CA SER A 56 -1.99 6.18 4.46
C SER A 56 -1.08 7.14 3.69
N HIS A 57 -1.34 7.28 2.40
CA HIS A 57 -0.65 8.27 1.57
C HIS A 57 -0.97 9.69 2.06
N PRO A 58 0.01 10.60 2.17
CA PRO A 58 -0.24 11.97 2.66
C PRO A 58 -1.15 12.77 1.71
N ASP A 59 -1.07 12.51 0.40
CA ASP A 59 -1.97 13.07 -0.61
C ASP A 59 -3.07 12.06 -0.97
N ARG A 60 -4.33 12.43 -0.69
CA ARG A 60 -5.52 11.61 -0.97
C ARG A 60 -5.78 11.44 -2.46
N ASN A 61 -5.30 12.34 -3.32
CA ASN A 61 -5.50 12.22 -4.76
C ASN A 61 -4.72 11.03 -5.35
N GLN A 62 -3.57 10.66 -4.76
CA GLN A 62 -2.83 9.45 -5.18
C GLN A 62 -3.60 8.17 -4.84
N GLU A 63 -4.25 8.15 -3.67
CA GLU A 63 -5.13 7.03 -3.29
C GLU A 63 -6.34 6.98 -4.21
N ASN A 64 -7.00 8.11 -4.44
CA ASN A 64 -8.14 8.19 -5.34
C ASN A 64 -7.77 7.79 -6.78
N LEU A 65 -6.60 8.20 -7.28
CA LEU A 65 -6.15 7.83 -8.62
C LEU A 65 -5.93 6.32 -8.75
N PHE A 66 -5.25 5.69 -7.78
CA PHE A 66 -5.04 4.24 -7.80
C PHE A 66 -6.37 3.48 -7.74
N PHE A 67 -7.23 3.81 -6.77
CA PHE A 67 -8.48 3.09 -6.57
C PHE A 67 -9.51 3.40 -7.66
N GLY A 68 -9.48 4.58 -8.27
CA GLY A 68 -10.28 4.88 -9.47
C GLY A 68 -9.88 3.99 -10.65
N LEU A 69 -8.58 3.78 -10.88
CA LEU A 69 -8.09 2.86 -11.92
C LEU A 69 -8.49 1.41 -11.62
N LEU A 70 -8.35 0.98 -10.36
CA LEU A 70 -8.78 -0.35 -9.93
C LEU A 70 -10.29 -0.54 -10.09
N LYS A 71 -11.10 0.49 -9.75
CA LYS A 71 -12.55 0.48 -9.93
C LYS A 71 -12.93 0.24 -11.39
N GLU A 72 -12.35 1.00 -12.30
CA GLU A 72 -12.57 0.83 -13.74
C GLU A 72 -12.20 -0.59 -14.22
N CYS A 73 -11.06 -1.12 -13.75
CA CYS A 73 -10.64 -2.49 -14.07
C CYS A 73 -11.59 -3.57 -13.53
N VAL A 74 -12.25 -3.33 -12.39
CA VAL A 74 -13.26 -4.25 -11.86
C VAL A 74 -14.55 -4.13 -12.66
N GLU A 75 -15.02 -2.91 -12.93
CA GLU A 75 -16.25 -2.64 -13.68
C GLU A 75 -16.21 -3.18 -15.12
N ASN A 76 -15.05 -3.09 -15.79
CA ASN A 76 -14.88 -3.62 -17.14
C ASN A 76 -14.50 -5.11 -17.20
N GLY A 77 -14.38 -5.77 -16.03
CA GLY A 77 -14.09 -7.20 -15.93
C GLY A 77 -12.62 -7.60 -16.16
N THR A 78 -11.69 -6.65 -16.30
CA THR A 78 -10.25 -6.95 -16.39
C THR A 78 -9.72 -7.58 -15.10
N ILE A 79 -10.25 -7.14 -13.96
CA ILE A 79 -9.98 -7.71 -12.62
C ILE A 79 -11.28 -8.27 -12.07
N THR A 80 -11.29 -9.56 -11.74
CA THR A 80 -12.46 -10.19 -11.11
C THR A 80 -12.51 -9.86 -9.62
N GLU A 81 -13.72 -9.87 -9.04
CA GLU A 81 -13.86 -9.74 -7.59
C GLU A 81 -13.11 -10.84 -6.82
N ASP A 82 -13.10 -12.06 -7.35
CA ASP A 82 -12.41 -13.19 -6.70
C ASP A 82 -10.89 -12.99 -6.68
N LEU A 83 -10.32 -12.45 -7.75
CA LEU A 83 -8.91 -12.05 -7.78
C LEU A 83 -8.62 -10.97 -6.74
N LEU A 84 -9.51 -9.98 -6.60
CA LEU A 84 -9.33 -8.93 -5.61
C LEU A 84 -9.47 -9.47 -4.18
N LYS A 85 -10.43 -10.38 -3.92
CA LYS A 85 -10.59 -11.07 -2.63
C LYS A 85 -9.34 -11.89 -2.28
N ASP A 86 -8.79 -12.64 -3.22
CA ASP A 86 -7.54 -13.39 -3.03
C ASP A 86 -6.35 -12.44 -2.74
N ALA A 87 -6.25 -11.34 -3.49
CA ALA A 87 -5.22 -10.33 -3.24
C ALA A 87 -5.34 -9.69 -1.84
N MET A 88 -6.56 -9.50 -1.33
CA MET A 88 -6.79 -9.05 0.04
C MET A 88 -6.37 -10.11 1.05
N GLN A 89 -6.80 -11.36 0.88
CA GLN A 89 -6.45 -12.49 1.76
C GLN A 89 -4.93 -12.67 1.89
N ASN A 90 -4.19 -12.43 0.81
CA ASN A 90 -2.73 -12.53 0.77
C ASN A 90 -1.99 -11.25 1.22
N ASN A 91 -2.69 -10.23 1.73
CA ASN A 91 -2.12 -8.92 2.11
C ASN A 91 -1.39 -8.21 0.94
N PHE A 92 -1.83 -8.41 -0.30
CA PHE A 92 -1.33 -7.63 -1.43
C PHE A 92 -2.06 -6.30 -1.54
N VAL A 93 -3.35 -6.28 -1.19
CA VAL A 93 -4.21 -5.09 -1.15
C VAL A 93 -4.89 -5.01 0.21
N ARG A 94 -5.13 -3.78 0.71
CA ARG A 94 -5.81 -3.49 1.97
C ARG A 94 -7.18 -4.18 2.06
N HIS A 95 -7.54 -4.66 3.25
CA HIS A 95 -8.76 -5.45 3.49
C HIS A 95 -10.07 -4.64 3.39
N ASP A 96 -9.99 -3.32 3.34
CA ASP A 96 -11.14 -2.43 3.07
C ASP A 96 -11.19 -2.01 1.60
N ALA A 97 -10.50 -2.69 0.68
CA ALA A 97 -10.43 -2.31 -0.74
C ALA A 97 -11.81 -2.05 -1.36
N PHE A 98 -12.79 -2.93 -1.15
CA PHE A 98 -14.14 -2.76 -1.68
C PHE A 98 -14.82 -1.49 -1.14
N GLU A 99 -14.69 -1.20 0.15
CA GLU A 99 -15.20 0.06 0.75
C GLU A 99 -14.50 1.29 0.14
N VAL A 100 -13.21 1.17 -0.18
CA VAL A 100 -12.47 2.22 -0.88
C VAL A 100 -12.95 2.39 -2.33
N LEU A 101 -13.31 1.31 -3.02
CA LEU A 101 -13.85 1.37 -4.39
C LEU A 101 -15.24 2.02 -4.42
N GLU A 102 -16.07 1.80 -3.39
CA GLU A 102 -17.39 2.43 -3.30
C GLU A 102 -17.31 3.94 -3.05
N ARG A 103 -16.33 4.40 -2.24
CA ARG A 103 -16.19 5.82 -1.88
C ARG A 103 -15.39 6.65 -2.88
N VAL A 104 -14.56 6.03 -3.72
CA VAL A 104 -13.64 6.75 -4.61
C VAL A 104 -14.44 7.42 -5.74
N PRO A 105 -14.16 8.69 -6.08
CA PRO A 105 -14.80 9.31 -7.23
C PRO A 105 -14.42 8.59 -8.52
N ASP A 106 -15.36 8.53 -9.46
CA ASP A 106 -15.11 7.97 -10.78
C ASP A 106 -14.00 8.74 -11.49
N LEU A 107 -13.21 8.02 -12.29
CA LEU A 107 -12.22 8.66 -13.12
C LEU A 107 -12.91 9.52 -14.18
N PRO A 108 -12.32 10.66 -14.56
CA PRO A 108 -12.82 11.42 -15.69
C PRO A 108 -12.78 10.55 -16.94
N LYS A 109 -13.85 10.59 -17.74
CA LYS A 109 -13.91 9.86 -19.01
C LYS A 109 -12.67 10.22 -19.84
N ALA A 110 -12.05 9.20 -20.43
CA ALA A 110 -11.00 9.42 -21.42
C ALA A 110 -11.56 10.33 -22.53
N ALA A 111 -10.83 11.40 -22.84
CA ALA A 111 -11.15 12.33 -23.92
C ALA A 111 -10.95 11.68 -25.29
#